data_AF-A0A3N5HKM6-F1
#
_entry.id   AF-A0A3N5HKM6-F1
#
_cell.length_a   1.000
_cell.length_b   1.000
_cell.length_c   1.000
_cell.angle_alpha   90.00
_cell.angle_beta   90.00
_cell.angle_gamma   90.00
#
_symmetry.space_group_name_H-M   'P 1'
#
loop_
_entity.id
_entity.type
_entity.pdbx_description
1 polymer ?
#
loop_
_entity_poly.entity_id
_entity_poly.type
_entity_poly.pdbx_seq_one_letter_code
_entity_poly.pdbx_strand_id
1 'polypeptide(L)'
;MVRARAGYRVGGRGRRLGRRGRRGGDRGEDARGGCYRVSRARPNGQGNGHQVRRGPERAVIAAVRLPRQRRWDVEESLAELAGLVAAAGASVVHRVIQERPALNPALYFGRGKIEEVAAAAPGLGANLFVSDDSLSP
;
A
#
# COMPACT_ATOMS: atom_id res chain seq x y z
N MET A 1 -5.21 6.21 -2.82
CA MET A 1 -4.94 4.81 -2.47
C MET A 1 -4.22 4.79 -1.12
N VAL A 2 -4.96 4.52 -0.05
CA VAL A 2 -4.44 4.64 1.32
C VAL A 2 -4.22 3.24 1.88
N ARG A 3 -2.98 2.93 2.26
CA ARG A 3 -2.61 1.68 2.94
C ARG A 3 -2.74 1.89 4.45
N ALA A 4 -3.75 1.27 5.05
CA ALA A 4 -3.92 1.15 6.49
C ALA A 4 -2.90 0.16 7.07
N ARG A 5 -2.17 0.54 8.13
CA ARG A 5 -1.41 -0.38 8.98
C ARG A 5 -1.69 -0.06 10.43
N ALA A 6 -2.27 -1.03 11.15
CA ALA A 6 -2.33 -1.06 12.59
C ALA A 6 -0.93 -1.26 13.19
N GLY A 7 -0.56 -0.45 14.18
CA GLY A 7 0.64 -0.66 14.99
C GLY A 7 1.06 0.56 15.81
N TYR A 8 0.35 0.85 16.91
CA TYR A 8 0.84 1.77 17.94
C TYR A 8 1.79 1.03 18.90
N ARG A 9 3.02 1.54 19.07
CA ARG A 9 3.91 1.16 20.18
C ARG A 9 4.44 2.44 20.84
N VAL A 10 4.12 2.60 22.12
CA VAL A 10 4.54 3.69 23.00
C VAL A 10 5.96 3.41 23.53
N GLY A 11 6.83 4.41 23.51
CA GLY A 11 8.16 4.32 24.11
C GLY A 11 8.82 5.70 24.20
N GLY A 12 8.76 6.31 25.38
CA GLY A 12 9.28 7.65 25.65
C GLY A 12 10.72 7.73 26.18
N ARG A 13 11.16 8.98 26.36
CA ARG A 13 12.38 9.50 27.02
C ARG A 13 13.67 9.32 26.21
N GLY A 14 14.57 10.27 26.04
CA GLY A 14 14.70 11.65 26.50
C GLY A 14 16.18 12.10 26.37
N ARG A 15 16.40 13.36 25.99
CA ARG A 15 17.58 14.22 26.25
C ARG A 15 18.98 13.73 25.77
N ARG A 16 19.65 14.54 24.94
CA ARG A 16 20.61 15.57 25.40
C ARG A 16 21.25 16.30 24.22
N LEU A 17 21.34 17.61 24.41
CA LEU A 17 21.96 18.59 23.54
C LEU A 17 23.49 18.43 23.57
N GLY A 18 24.10 18.43 22.39
CA GLY A 18 25.55 18.59 22.21
C GLY A 18 25.83 19.59 21.11
N ARG A 19 25.98 20.88 21.47
CA ARG A 19 26.51 21.92 20.58
C ARG A 19 27.78 22.52 21.21
N ARG A 20 28.93 22.14 20.64
CA ARG A 20 30.22 22.86 20.60
C ARG A 20 30.59 22.79 19.11
N GLY A 21 30.87 23.85 18.35
CA GLY A 21 31.63 25.06 18.59
C GLY A 21 32.91 24.97 17.74
N ARG A 22 33.08 25.90 16.77
CA ARG A 22 34.31 26.37 16.04
C ARG A 22 33.91 26.82 14.61
N ARG A 23 33.98 28.10 14.23
CA ARG A 23 35.14 29.00 13.93
C ARG A 23 35.81 28.72 12.56
N GLY A 24 35.91 29.81 11.76
CA GLY A 24 36.75 29.97 10.56
C GLY A 24 36.00 29.66 9.26
N GLY A 25 35.93 30.50 8.22
CA GLY A 25 36.74 31.65 7.83
C GLY A 25 37.26 31.42 6.41
N ASP A 26 37.16 32.46 5.58
CA ASP A 26 37.76 32.68 4.26
C ASP A 26 37.08 32.17 2.96
N ARG A 27 36.52 33.16 2.25
CA ARG A 27 36.91 33.66 0.91
C ARG A 27 37.38 32.67 -0.17
N GLY A 28 36.68 32.74 -1.31
CA GLY A 28 37.30 32.95 -2.63
C GLY A 28 37.27 31.79 -3.63
N GLU A 29 37.08 32.18 -4.90
CA GLU A 29 37.45 31.48 -6.15
C GLU A 29 36.42 30.56 -6.84
N ASP A 30 35.57 31.20 -7.66
CA ASP A 30 35.65 31.20 -9.13
C ASP A 30 36.45 30.06 -9.80
N ALA A 31 35.75 29.03 -10.29
CA ALA A 31 36.23 28.24 -11.43
C ALA A 31 35.07 27.61 -12.20
N ARG A 32 34.96 28.02 -13.47
CA ARG A 32 34.10 27.42 -14.48
C ARG A 32 34.69 26.07 -14.92
N GLY A 33 33.83 25.07 -15.13
CA GLY A 33 34.16 23.87 -15.90
C GLY A 33 34.60 22.65 -15.08
N GLY A 34 33.67 21.72 -14.84
CA GLY A 34 33.95 20.46 -14.16
C GLY A 34 33.16 19.30 -14.76
N CYS A 35 33.87 18.47 -15.52
CA CYS A 35 33.47 17.15 -16.00
C CYS A 35 32.75 16.33 -14.91
N TYR A 36 31.55 15.87 -15.21
CA TYR A 36 30.78 14.92 -14.40
C TYR A 36 31.47 13.55 -14.40
N ARG A 37 32.51 13.41 -13.57
CA ARG A 37 33.07 12.11 -13.22
C ARG A 37 32.12 11.46 -12.22
N VAL A 38 31.39 10.44 -12.66
CA VAL A 38 30.62 9.55 -11.79
C VAL A 38 31.58 8.89 -10.81
N SER A 39 31.69 9.48 -9.63
CA SER A 39 32.19 8.79 -8.45
C SER A 39 31.22 7.65 -8.19
N ARG A 40 31.70 6.41 -8.30
CA ARG A 40 31.00 5.21 -7.86
C ARG A 40 30.67 5.34 -6.38
N ALA A 41 29.54 5.98 -6.08
CA ALA A 41 28.94 5.98 -4.76
C ALA A 41 28.48 4.55 -4.50
N ARG A 42 29.13 3.90 -3.53
CA ARG A 42 28.68 2.62 -3.02
C ARG A 42 27.31 2.82 -2.38
N PRO A 43 26.22 2.17 -2.85
CA PRO A 43 25.01 2.14 -2.06
C PRO A 43 25.19 1.04 -1.01
N ASN A 44 25.78 1.40 0.13
CA ASN A 44 25.51 0.67 1.36
C ASN A 44 24.34 1.39 2.05
N GLY A 45 23.14 1.11 1.55
CA GLY A 45 21.89 1.58 2.11
C GLY A 45 20.95 0.40 2.20
N GLN A 46 20.72 -0.08 3.43
CA GLN A 46 19.80 -1.15 3.76
C GLN A 46 18.36 -0.69 3.47
N GLY A 47 17.98 -0.68 2.18
CA GLY A 47 16.59 -0.63 1.78
C GLY A 47 16.02 -2.03 1.93
N ASN A 48 15.02 -2.20 2.79
CA ASN A 48 14.20 -3.41 2.80
C ASN A 48 13.38 -3.41 1.50
N GLY A 49 14.04 -3.73 0.40
CA GLY A 49 13.45 -3.85 -0.92
C GLY A 49 12.40 -4.95 -0.82
N HIS A 50 11.13 -4.55 -0.77
CA HIS A 50 10.04 -5.48 -0.97
C HIS A 50 10.29 -6.03 -2.37
N GLN A 51 10.72 -7.29 -2.47
CA GLN A 51 10.87 -7.93 -3.76
C GLN A 51 9.50 -7.84 -4.45
N VAL A 52 9.39 -6.93 -5.42
CA VAL A 52 8.25 -6.89 -6.32
C VAL A 52 8.34 -8.21 -7.06
N ARG A 53 7.51 -9.17 -6.66
CA ARG A 53 7.45 -10.47 -7.31
C ARG A 53 7.23 -10.19 -8.80
N ARG A 54 8.20 -10.58 -9.63
CA ARG A 54 8.16 -10.36 -11.07
C ARG A 54 7.14 -11.34 -11.68
N GLY A 55 5.89 -10.95 -11.66
CA GLY A 55 4.77 -11.66 -12.27
C GLY A 55 3.50 -10.81 -12.12
N PRO A 56 2.52 -10.94 -13.02
CA PRO A 56 1.26 -10.20 -12.91
C PRO A 56 0.62 -10.48 -11.55
N GLU A 57 0.26 -9.43 -10.83
CA GLU A 57 -0.39 -9.56 -9.52
C GLU A 57 -1.72 -10.29 -9.69
N ARG A 58 -2.07 -11.11 -8.70
CA ARG A 58 -3.29 -11.91 -8.69
C ARG A 58 -4.21 -11.36 -7.62
N ALA A 59 -5.31 -10.76 -8.07
CA ALA A 59 -6.17 -9.92 -7.26
C ALA A 59 -7.45 -10.64 -6.83
N VAL A 60 -7.76 -10.55 -5.54
CA VAL A 60 -9.15 -10.66 -5.07
C VAL A 60 -9.75 -9.27 -5.07
N ILE A 61 -10.90 -9.09 -5.71
CA ILE A 61 -11.66 -7.83 -5.65
C ILE A 61 -12.90 -8.01 -4.76
N ALA A 62 -13.25 -7.00 -3.99
CA ALA A 62 -14.33 -7.10 -3.01
C ALA A 62 -15.16 -5.82 -2.89
N ALA A 63 -16.48 -5.98 -2.75
CA ALA A 63 -17.42 -4.91 -2.47
C ALA A 63 -18.38 -5.30 -1.33
N VAL A 64 -18.93 -4.30 -0.64
CA VAL A 64 -20.01 -4.50 0.34
C VAL A 64 -21.32 -4.05 -0.28
N ARG A 65 -22.37 -4.88 -0.20
CA ARG A 65 -23.73 -4.50 -0.59
C ARG A 65 -24.56 -4.19 0.65
N LEU A 66 -25.05 -2.96 0.73
CA LEU A 66 -26.05 -2.53 1.69
C LEU A 66 -27.48 -2.82 1.19
N PRO A 67 -28.51 -2.86 2.07
CA PRO A 67 -29.87 -3.22 1.66
C PRO A 67 -30.50 -2.26 0.64
N ARG A 68 -30.00 -1.02 0.58
CA ARG A 68 -30.49 0.02 -0.34
C ARG A 68 -29.88 -0.08 -1.75
N GLN A 69 -28.82 -0.89 -1.93
CA GLN A 69 -28.15 -1.06 -3.21
C GLN A 69 -28.72 -2.30 -3.92
N ARG A 70 -29.01 -2.18 -5.22
CA ARG A 70 -29.38 -3.36 -6.00
C ARG A 70 -28.12 -4.19 -6.25
N ARG A 71 -28.28 -5.50 -6.29
CA ARG A 71 -27.17 -6.42 -6.54
C ARG A 71 -26.48 -6.15 -7.89
N TRP A 72 -27.26 -5.85 -8.92
CA TRP A 72 -26.76 -5.50 -10.25
C TRP A 72 -25.82 -4.29 -10.22
N ASP A 73 -26.16 -3.24 -9.47
CA ASP A 73 -25.33 -2.03 -9.40
C ASP A 73 -23.94 -2.34 -8.82
N VAL A 74 -23.85 -3.24 -7.84
CA VAL A 74 -22.58 -3.69 -7.24
C VAL A 74 -21.80 -4.62 -8.17
N GLU A 75 -22.49 -5.49 -8.92
CA GLU A 75 -21.86 -6.37 -9.89
C GLU A 75 -21.26 -5.59 -11.07
N GLU A 76 -21.92 -4.51 -11.50
CA GLU A 76 -21.44 -3.58 -12.52
C GLU A 76 -20.20 -2.80 -12.03
N SER A 77 -20.23 -2.26 -10.81
CA SER A 77 -19.04 -1.62 -10.21
C SER A 77 -17.86 -2.59 -10.10
N LEU A 78 -18.09 -3.84 -9.69
CA LEU A 78 -17.04 -4.86 -9.66
C LEU A 78 -16.53 -5.25 -11.05
N ALA A 79 -17.36 -5.18 -12.09
CA ALA A 79 -16.94 -5.41 -13.47
C ALA A 79 -16.03 -4.29 -13.96
N GLU A 80 -16.37 -3.03 -13.67
CA GLU A 80 -15.50 -1.87 -13.91
C GLU A 80 -14.16 -2.02 -13.17
N LEU A 81 -14.21 -2.30 -11.86
CA LEU A 81 -13.02 -2.51 -11.03
C LEU A 81 -12.12 -3.62 -11.59
N ALA A 82 -12.70 -4.72 -12.09
CA ALA A 82 -11.95 -5.77 -12.74
C ALA A 82 -11.22 -5.28 -14.00
N GLY A 83 -11.86 -4.42 -14.80
CA GLY A 83 -11.24 -3.76 -15.96
C GLY A 83 -10.06 -2.87 -15.56
N LEU A 84 -10.20 -2.12 -14.47
CA LEU A 84 -9.12 -1.28 -13.92
C LEU A 84 -7.94 -2.12 -13.42
N VAL A 85 -8.21 -3.22 -12.72
CA VAL A 85 -7.19 -4.18 -12.27
C VAL A 85 -6.45 -4.78 -13.46
N ALA A 86 -7.17 -5.16 -14.52
CA ALA A 86 -6.57 -5.66 -15.75
C ALA A 86 -5.69 -4.60 -16.44
N ALA A 87 -6.16 -3.35 -16.53
CA ALA A 87 -5.39 -2.24 -17.08
C ALA A 87 -4.11 -1.92 -16.28
N ALA A 88 -4.10 -2.22 -14.98
CA ALA A 88 -2.93 -2.12 -14.11
C ALA A 88 -1.94 -3.30 -14.23
N GLY A 89 -2.20 -4.28 -15.10
CA GLY A 89 -1.33 -5.44 -15.32
C GLY A 89 -1.52 -6.58 -14.31
N ALA A 90 -2.64 -6.58 -13.58
CA ALA A 90 -3.01 -7.63 -12.64
C ALA A 90 -4.15 -8.51 -13.20
N SER A 91 -4.34 -9.69 -12.64
CA SER A 91 -5.39 -10.64 -13.02
C SER A 91 -6.33 -10.87 -11.85
N VAL A 92 -7.63 -10.68 -12.05
CA VAL A 92 -8.64 -10.98 -11.03
C VAL A 92 -8.84 -12.49 -10.93
N VAL A 93 -8.60 -13.06 -9.76
CA VAL A 93 -8.73 -14.50 -9.49
C VAL A 93 -9.97 -14.86 -8.68
N HIS A 94 -10.56 -13.87 -8.00
CA HIS A 94 -11.76 -14.05 -7.21
C HIS A 94 -12.50 -12.73 -7.03
N ARG A 95 -13.83 -12.80 -6.96
CA ARG A 95 -14.72 -11.66 -6.72
C ARG A 95 -15.56 -11.94 -5.48
N VAL A 96 -15.65 -10.96 -4.60
CA VAL A 96 -16.36 -11.07 -3.34
C VAL A 96 -17.42 -9.97 -3.25
N ILE A 97 -18.66 -10.35 -3.00
CA ILE A 97 -19.71 -9.42 -2.58
C ILE A 97 -20.12 -9.82 -1.17
N GLN A 98 -19.97 -8.91 -0.21
CA GLN A 98 -20.39 -9.11 1.16
C GLN A 98 -21.69 -8.37 1.43
N GLU A 99 -22.76 -9.10 1.73
CA GLU A 99 -24.02 -8.47 2.15
C GLU A 99 -23.93 -8.03 3.60
N ARG A 100 -24.34 -6.79 3.90
CA ARG A 100 -24.42 -6.27 5.27
C ARG A 100 -25.63 -5.38 5.47
N PRO A 101 -26.23 -5.36 6.67
CA PRO A 101 -27.31 -4.43 6.99
C PRO A 101 -26.81 -2.98 7.13
N ALA A 102 -25.56 -2.80 7.58
CA ALA A 102 -24.90 -1.50 7.75
C ALA A 102 -23.37 -1.66 7.68
N LEU A 103 -22.68 -0.56 7.37
CA LEU A 103 -21.22 -0.50 7.42
C LEU A 103 -20.73 -0.54 8.86
N ASN A 104 -19.64 -1.27 9.11
CA ASN A 104 -18.99 -1.29 10.41
C ASN A 104 -17.62 -0.58 10.30
N PRO A 105 -17.42 0.54 11.02
CA PRO A 105 -16.20 1.33 10.90
C PRO A 105 -14.96 0.63 11.46
N ALA A 106 -15.12 -0.34 12.37
CA ALA A 106 -13.99 -1.12 12.87
C ALA A 106 -13.50 -2.14 11.83
N LEU A 107 -14.42 -2.75 11.07
CA LEU A 107 -14.12 -3.75 10.04
C LEU A 107 -15.15 -3.73 8.92
N TYR A 108 -14.77 -3.15 7.78
CA TYR A 108 -15.64 -2.93 6.62
C TYR A 108 -16.30 -4.21 6.10
N PHE A 109 -15.52 -5.26 5.89
CA PHE A 109 -16.01 -6.59 5.48
C PHE A 109 -16.36 -7.51 6.65
N GLY A 110 -15.90 -7.20 7.88
CA GLY A 110 -16.03 -8.05 9.07
C GLY A 110 -14.93 -9.12 9.20
N ARG A 111 -14.64 -9.59 10.43
CA ARG A 111 -13.53 -10.54 10.70
C ARG A 111 -13.65 -11.83 9.90
N GLY A 112 -14.81 -12.48 9.98
CA GLY A 112 -15.02 -13.78 9.33
C GLY A 112 -14.80 -13.72 7.82
N LYS A 113 -15.19 -12.62 7.17
CA LYS A 113 -14.97 -12.48 5.73
C LYS A 113 -13.50 -12.27 5.39
N ILE A 114 -12.78 -11.50 6.19
CA ILE A 114 -11.32 -11.33 6.04
C ILE A 114 -10.59 -12.66 6.25
N GLU A 115 -11.00 -13.45 7.25
CA GLU A 115 -10.45 -14.78 7.52
C GLU A 115 -10.74 -15.75 6.37
N GLU A 116 -11.95 -15.75 5.81
CA GLU A 116 -12.33 -16.55 4.65
C GLU A 116 -11.47 -16.21 3.42
N VAL A 117 -11.32 -14.92 3.12
CA VAL A 117 -10.48 -14.46 2.00
C VAL A 117 -9.01 -14.82 2.23
N ALA A 118 -8.51 -14.68 3.47
CA ALA A 118 -7.16 -15.05 3.83
C ALA A 118 -6.90 -16.56 3.70
N ALA A 119 -7.88 -17.39 4.05
CA ALA A 119 -7.81 -18.84 3.88
C ALA A 119 -7.85 -19.26 2.40
N ALA A 120 -8.62 -18.57 1.57
CA ALA A 120 -8.72 -18.86 0.13
C ALA A 120 -7.51 -18.35 -0.67
N ALA A 121 -6.87 -17.26 -0.23
CA ALA A 121 -5.82 -16.57 -0.99
C ALA A 121 -4.65 -17.47 -1.41
N PRO A 122 -4.08 -18.38 -0.58
CA PRO A 122 -3.00 -19.27 -0.99
C PRO A 122 -3.40 -20.22 -2.13
N GLY A 123 -4.59 -20.85 -2.03
CA GLY A 123 -5.08 -21.77 -3.07
C GLY A 123 -5.40 -21.04 -4.37
N LEU A 124 -5.86 -19.80 -4.26
CA LEU A 124 -6.05 -18.91 -5.39
C LEU A 124 -4.76 -18.22 -5.86
N GLY A 125 -3.62 -18.44 -5.19
CA GLY A 125 -2.35 -17.73 -5.38
C GLY A 125 -2.51 -16.20 -5.46
N ALA A 126 -3.47 -15.64 -4.73
CA ALA A 126 -3.73 -14.22 -4.66
C ALA A 126 -2.68 -13.52 -3.79
N ASN A 127 -2.17 -12.39 -4.28
CA ASN A 127 -1.21 -11.55 -3.57
C ASN A 127 -1.64 -10.07 -3.49
N LEU A 128 -2.79 -9.75 -4.08
CA LEU A 128 -3.39 -8.43 -4.09
C LEU A 128 -4.85 -8.54 -3.64
N PHE A 129 -5.28 -7.62 -2.78
CA PHE A 129 -6.66 -7.43 -2.39
C PHE A 129 -7.08 -6.00 -2.73
N VAL A 130 -8.15 -5.85 -3.49
CA VAL A 130 -8.67 -4.55 -3.92
C VAL A 130 -10.11 -4.41 -3.43
N SER A 131 -10.36 -3.35 -2.68
CA SER A 131 -11.69 -2.97 -2.24
C SER A 131 -12.28 -1.99 -3.25
N ASP A 132 -13.54 -2.18 -3.61
CA ASP A 132 -14.33 -1.22 -4.40
C ASP A 132 -14.45 0.12 -3.66
N ASP A 133 -14.76 0.05 -2.36
CA ASP A 133 -14.82 1.22 -1.50
C ASP A 133 -13.45 1.63 -0.94
N SER A 134 -13.28 2.93 -0.71
CA SER A 134 -12.12 3.47 -0.01
C SER A 134 -12.11 3.06 1.47
N LEU A 135 -11.03 2.44 1.92
CA LEU A 135 -10.82 2.09 3.33
C LEU A 135 -9.98 3.16 4.03
N SER A 136 -10.37 3.50 5.27
CA SER A 136 -9.59 4.38 6.15
C SER A 136 -8.44 3.63 6.83
N PRO A 137 -7.28 4.28 7.09
CA PRO A 137 -6.16 3.76 7.89
C PRO A 137 -6.51 3.19 9.26
#